data_AF-H3RK31-F1
#
_entry.id   AF-H3RK31-F1
#
_cell.length_a   1.000
_cell.length_b   1.000
_cell.length_c   1.000
_cell.angle_alpha   90.00
_cell.angle_beta   90.00
_cell.angle_gamma   90.00
#
_symmetry.space_group_name_H-M   'P 1'
#
loop_
_entity.id
_entity.type
_entity.pdbx_description
1 polymer ?
#
loop_
_entity_poly.entity_id
_entity_poly.type
_entity_poly.pdbx_seq_one_letter_code
_entity_poly.pdbx_strand_id
1 'polypeptide(L)'
;MSVGFVGTSDGWQQLKKYGRIANSYQRADDGNVALAGELAFTSACREAMLAIGFGQTESEAAAAATASLKAGFDKARKHYISNWQAWQNTLIPLDQPERNGVNTYRVSTAVLASHKAADCPGAIVASLTIPWGFSRGDDDLGGYHLVWPRDLVETAGGFLAAGDANEALAILDYLRRVQEPSGRWPQNLWLDGKPYWSGIQMDECAFPVLLADMLHRLGHLDKKALKHIMPMLRGAARYILTNGPATGEDRWEEDAGYSPDESPQK
;
A
#
# COMPACT_ATOMS: atom_id res chain seq x y z
N MET A 1 6.26 23.56 23.48
CA MET A 1 6.71 22.59 22.45
C MET A 1 8.23 22.65 22.39
N SER A 2 8.88 21.52 22.14
CA SER A 2 10.34 21.40 21.98
C SER A 2 10.65 20.51 20.79
N VAL A 3 11.69 20.82 20.02
CA VAL A 3 12.25 19.95 18.97
C VAL A 3 13.71 19.65 19.29
N GLY A 4 14.09 18.38 19.38
CA GLY A 4 15.44 17.96 19.78
C GLY A 4 15.95 16.74 19.02
N PHE A 5 17.25 16.51 19.09
CA PHE A 5 17.90 15.37 18.45
C PHE A 5 17.63 14.08 19.22
N VAL A 6 17.22 13.04 18.50
CA VAL A 6 16.91 11.72 19.07
C VAL A 6 18.13 11.14 19.78
N GLY A 7 17.92 10.60 20.98
CA GLY A 7 18.95 10.01 21.84
C GLY A 7 19.73 11.02 22.68
N THR A 8 19.57 12.33 22.43
CA THR A 8 20.35 13.38 23.13
C THR A 8 19.47 14.42 23.81
N SER A 9 18.67 15.18 23.04
CA SER A 9 17.92 16.34 23.53
C SER A 9 16.40 16.25 23.27
N ASP A 10 15.93 15.15 22.68
CA ASP A 10 14.52 14.87 22.47
C ASP A 10 13.70 14.86 23.77
N GLY A 11 12.37 14.92 23.62
CA GLY A 11 11.44 14.98 24.75
C GLY A 11 11.53 13.78 25.68
N TRP A 12 11.79 12.57 25.18
CA TRP A 12 11.92 11.38 26.02
C TRP A 12 13.15 11.46 26.92
N GLN A 13 14.30 11.90 26.40
CA GLN A 13 15.51 12.10 27.22
C GLN A 13 15.28 13.16 28.31
N GLN A 14 14.59 14.26 27.96
CA GLN A 14 14.26 15.30 28.94
C GLN A 14 13.31 14.79 30.03
N LEU A 15 12.25 14.06 29.66
CA LEU A 15 11.30 13.48 30.60
C LEU A 15 11.96 12.43 31.51
N LYS A 16 12.78 11.55 30.94
CA LYS A 16 13.52 10.53 31.69
C LYS A 16 14.47 11.15 32.72
N LYS A 17 15.14 12.25 32.37
CA LYS A 17 16.14 12.90 33.24
C LYS A 17 15.53 13.86 34.26
N TYR A 18 14.54 14.65 33.87
CA TYR A 18 14.04 15.78 34.65
C TYR A 18 12.58 15.65 35.09
N GLY A 19 11.85 14.64 34.60
CA GLY A 19 10.42 14.48 34.84
C GLY A 19 9.54 15.53 34.14
N ARG A 20 10.12 16.40 33.31
CA ARG A 20 9.45 17.48 32.58
C ARG A 20 10.26 17.88 31.34
N ILE A 21 9.63 18.59 30.42
CA ILE A 21 10.35 19.29 29.34
C ILE A 21 11.09 20.48 29.98
N ALA A 22 12.41 20.33 30.17
CA ALA A 22 13.24 21.33 30.84
C ALA A 22 13.70 22.44 29.88
N ASN A 23 13.99 22.08 28.63
CA ASN A 23 14.46 22.98 27.59
C ASN A 23 13.49 22.95 26.41
N SER A 24 12.96 24.12 26.03
CA SER A 24 12.06 24.28 24.89
C SER A 24 12.82 24.71 23.63
N TYR A 25 13.56 23.78 23.04
CA TYR A 25 14.29 24.01 21.79
C TYR A 25 13.30 24.30 20.64
N GLN A 26 13.58 25.33 19.84
CA GLN A 26 12.70 25.77 18.75
C GLN A 26 13.13 25.27 17.37
N ARG A 27 14.35 24.73 17.25
CA ARG A 27 14.93 24.31 15.98
C ARG A 27 15.98 23.22 16.19
N ALA A 28 15.96 22.21 15.34
CA ALA A 28 17.00 21.20 15.20
C ALA A 28 16.99 20.80 13.72
N ASP A 29 18.10 21.05 13.02
CA ASP A 29 18.21 20.84 11.57
C ASP A 29 19.12 19.65 11.29
N ASP A 30 19.00 19.08 10.09
CA ASP A 30 19.98 18.16 9.50
C ASP A 30 20.35 16.94 10.38
N GLY A 31 19.33 16.28 10.95
CA GLY A 31 19.53 15.04 11.72
C GLY A 31 18.22 14.34 12.09
N ASN A 32 18.33 13.25 12.86
CA ASN A 32 17.16 12.56 13.40
C ASN A 32 16.58 13.37 14.57
N VAL A 33 15.38 13.92 14.38
CA VAL A 33 14.74 14.84 15.31
C VAL A 33 13.41 14.30 15.81
N ALA A 34 13.04 14.68 17.03
CA ALA A 34 11.74 14.39 17.61
C ALA A 34 11.11 15.64 18.22
N LEU A 35 9.80 15.77 18.05
CA LEU A 35 8.99 16.85 18.59
C LEU A 35 8.30 16.40 19.87
N ALA A 36 8.22 17.30 20.85
CA ALA A 36 7.50 17.10 22.09
C ALA A 36 6.60 18.29 22.42
N GLY A 37 5.34 18.03 22.71
CA GLY A 37 4.36 19.02 23.16
C GLY A 37 3.78 18.64 24.51
N GLU A 38 3.67 19.61 25.41
CA GLU A 38 2.98 19.43 26.69
C GLU A 38 1.50 19.80 26.53
N LEU A 39 0.61 18.94 27.01
CA LEU A 39 -0.83 19.17 27.01
C LEU A 39 -1.26 19.58 28.42
N ALA A 40 -1.80 20.78 28.56
CA ALA A 40 -2.23 21.34 29.85
C ALA A 40 -3.63 20.85 30.24
N PHE A 41 -3.73 19.58 30.64
CA PHE A 41 -4.98 19.03 31.18
C PHE A 41 -5.31 19.66 32.54
N THR A 42 -6.60 19.90 32.78
CA THR A 42 -7.13 20.39 34.05
C THR A 42 -8.31 19.54 34.49
N SER A 43 -8.82 19.75 35.70
CA SER A 43 -10.07 19.11 36.14
C SER A 43 -11.24 19.43 35.22
N ALA A 44 -11.26 20.62 34.61
CA ALA A 44 -12.29 21.11 33.69
C ALA A 44 -12.04 20.76 32.21
N CYS A 45 -10.80 20.44 31.81
CA CYS A 45 -10.43 20.09 30.45
C CYS A 45 -9.56 18.84 30.45
N ARG A 46 -10.16 17.69 30.12
CA ARG A 46 -9.53 16.37 30.16
C ARG A 46 -9.36 15.73 28.78
N GLU A 47 -9.75 16.44 27.74
CA GLU A 47 -9.72 15.97 26.36
C GLU A 47 -8.87 16.92 25.52
N ALA A 48 -8.14 16.35 24.57
CA ALA A 48 -7.34 17.10 23.61
C ALA A 48 -7.56 16.51 22.21
N MET A 49 -7.63 17.39 21.22
CA MET A 49 -7.70 17.03 19.82
C MET A 49 -6.37 17.36 19.15
N LEU A 50 -5.78 16.37 18.49
CA LEU A 50 -4.55 16.52 17.73
C LEU A 50 -4.86 16.39 16.25
N ALA A 51 -4.18 17.20 15.43
CA ALA A 51 -4.20 17.10 13.99
C ALA A 51 -2.76 17.14 13.46
N ILE A 52 -2.41 16.17 12.62
CA ILE A 52 -1.14 16.10 11.92
C ILE A 52 -1.44 16.35 10.44
N GLY A 53 -0.96 17.48 9.93
CA GLY A 53 -1.13 17.87 8.53
C GLY A 53 0.12 17.55 7.72
N PHE A 54 -0.07 17.15 6.47
CA PHE A 54 0.99 16.95 5.49
C PHE A 54 0.81 17.96 4.35
N GLY A 55 1.92 18.41 3.76
CA GLY A 55 1.94 19.37 2.66
C GLY A 55 3.34 19.44 2.04
N GLN A 56 3.46 20.03 0.85
CA GLN A 56 4.77 20.21 0.19
C GLN A 56 5.59 21.34 0.84
N THR A 57 4.94 22.17 1.65
CA THR A 57 5.57 23.21 2.45
C THR A 57 5.03 23.19 3.89
N GLU A 58 5.78 23.80 4.81
CA GLU A 58 5.36 24.00 6.21
C GLU A 58 4.01 24.73 6.29
N SER A 59 3.81 25.75 5.45
CA SER A 59 2.57 26.52 5.37
C SER A 59 1.36 25.67 4.94
N GLU A 60 1.54 24.79 3.96
CA GLU A 60 0.49 23.87 3.52
C GLU A 60 0.13 22.85 4.60
N ALA A 61 1.14 22.23 5.23
CA ALA A 61 0.94 21.29 6.32
C ALA A 61 0.20 21.94 7.50
N ALA A 62 0.60 23.15 7.88
CA ALA A 62 -0.06 23.94 8.94
C ALA A 62 -1.50 24.32 8.56
N ALA A 63 -1.74 24.72 7.30
CA ALA A 63 -3.07 25.03 6.81
C ALA A 63 -4.00 23.81 6.83
N ALA A 64 -3.51 22.63 6.41
CA ALA A 64 -4.26 21.37 6.42
C ALA A 64 -4.66 20.95 7.85
N ALA A 65 -3.72 21.00 8.79
CA ALA A 65 -3.98 20.69 10.20
C ALA A 65 -5.00 21.69 10.81
N THR A 66 -4.81 22.99 10.56
CA THR A 66 -5.68 24.05 11.08
C THR A 66 -7.09 23.95 10.50
N ALA A 67 -7.23 23.67 9.20
CA ALA A 67 -8.52 23.46 8.56
C ALA A 67 -9.26 22.26 9.17
N SER A 68 -8.56 21.16 9.43
CA SER A 68 -9.13 19.97 10.07
C SER A 68 -9.61 20.25 11.49
N LEU A 69 -8.80 20.96 12.30
CA LEU A 69 -9.20 21.37 13.66
C LEU A 69 -10.42 22.29 13.64
N LYS A 70 -10.47 23.28 12.74
CA LYS A 70 -11.62 24.18 12.58
C LYS A 70 -12.89 23.45 12.15
N ALA A 71 -12.75 22.42 11.30
CA ALA A 71 -13.87 21.61 10.85
C ALA A 71 -14.42 20.68 11.95
N GLY A 72 -13.56 20.27 12.90
CA GLY A 72 -13.91 19.48 14.08
C GLY A 72 -13.85 17.96 13.86
N PHE A 73 -13.50 17.23 14.92
CA PHE A 73 -13.34 15.77 14.90
C PHE A 73 -14.61 15.03 14.50
N ASP A 74 -15.78 15.42 15.00
CA ASP A 74 -17.02 14.70 14.71
C ASP A 74 -17.36 14.71 13.21
N LYS A 75 -17.07 15.82 12.54
CA LYS A 75 -17.26 15.94 11.09
C LYS A 75 -16.27 15.03 10.35
N ALA A 76 -14.99 15.04 10.74
CA ALA A 76 -13.96 14.17 10.16
C ALA A 76 -14.29 12.68 10.37
N ARG A 77 -14.64 12.29 11.61
CA ARG A 77 -15.05 10.93 11.98
C ARG A 77 -16.27 10.47 11.18
N LYS A 78 -17.32 11.29 11.11
CA LYS A 78 -18.53 10.96 10.35
C LYS A 78 -18.21 10.73 8.88
N HIS A 79 -17.40 11.61 8.27
CA HIS A 79 -17.03 11.49 6.86
C HIS A 79 -16.17 10.25 6.59
N TYR A 80 -15.17 9.99 7.44
CA TYR A 80 -14.32 8.79 7.34
C TYR A 80 -15.16 7.51 7.40
N ILE A 81 -16.02 7.38 8.42
CA ILE A 81 -16.89 6.21 8.59
C ILE A 81 -17.86 6.07 7.41
N SER A 82 -18.50 7.17 6.99
CA SER A 82 -19.50 7.10 5.91
C SER A 82 -18.89 6.68 4.58
N ASN A 83 -17.66 7.11 4.28
CA ASN A 83 -16.99 6.74 3.03
C ASN A 83 -16.68 5.23 3.00
N TRP A 84 -16.13 4.69 4.11
CA TRP A 84 -15.88 3.26 4.23
C TRP A 84 -17.17 2.44 4.17
N GLN A 85 -18.21 2.85 4.89
CA GLN A 85 -19.51 2.16 4.86
C GLN A 85 -20.13 2.20 3.46
N ALA A 86 -20.06 3.35 2.77
CA ALA A 86 -20.62 3.49 1.42
C ALA A 86 -19.96 2.52 0.45
N TRP A 87 -18.63 2.42 0.45
CA TRP A 87 -17.91 1.46 -0.39
C TRP A 87 -18.14 0.00 0.05
N GLN A 88 -18.05 -0.30 1.35
CA GLN A 88 -18.32 -1.66 1.85
C GLN A 88 -19.72 -2.16 1.46
N ASN A 89 -20.72 -1.28 1.45
CA ASN A 89 -22.09 -1.62 1.04
C ASN A 89 -22.23 -1.95 -0.45
N THR A 90 -21.25 -1.64 -1.30
CA THR A 90 -21.25 -2.06 -2.71
C THR A 90 -20.69 -3.46 -2.92
N LEU A 91 -20.00 -4.02 -1.92
CA LEU A 91 -19.42 -5.35 -1.99
C LEU A 91 -20.48 -6.45 -1.78
N ILE A 92 -20.20 -7.65 -2.30
CA ILE A 92 -21.03 -8.83 -2.07
C ILE A 92 -21.08 -9.11 -0.56
N PRO A 93 -22.26 -9.32 0.05
CA PRO A 93 -22.39 -9.51 1.50
C PRO A 93 -21.96 -10.92 1.91
N LEU A 94 -20.65 -11.19 1.88
CA LEU A 94 -20.01 -12.45 2.31
C LEU A 94 -19.69 -12.47 3.81
N ASP A 95 -20.38 -11.64 4.58
CA ASP A 95 -20.22 -11.51 6.02
C ASP A 95 -20.44 -12.84 6.74
N GLN A 96 -19.46 -13.25 7.54
CA GLN A 96 -19.60 -14.36 8.48
C GLN A 96 -19.94 -13.82 9.88
N PRO A 97 -20.49 -14.65 10.78
CA PRO A 97 -20.69 -14.27 12.17
C PRO A 97 -19.41 -13.70 12.77
N GLU A 98 -19.52 -12.56 13.45
CA GLU A 98 -18.37 -11.93 14.07
C GLU A 98 -17.73 -12.83 15.12
N ARG A 99 -16.40 -12.89 15.10
CA ARG A 99 -15.61 -13.56 16.14
C ARG A 99 -14.95 -12.49 16.99
N ASN A 100 -15.29 -12.42 18.28
CA ASN A 100 -14.82 -11.38 19.21
C ASN A 100 -15.12 -9.95 18.72
N GLY A 101 -16.28 -9.72 18.09
CA GLY A 101 -16.67 -8.41 17.56
C GLY A 101 -15.95 -8.00 16.28
N VAL A 102 -15.25 -8.94 15.62
CA VAL A 102 -14.53 -8.68 14.36
C VAL A 102 -15.15 -9.50 13.24
N ASN A 103 -15.52 -8.80 12.17
CA ASN A 103 -15.90 -9.39 10.90
C ASN A 103 -14.66 -9.47 10.00
N THR A 104 -14.12 -10.68 9.83
CA THR A 104 -12.88 -10.89 9.07
C THR A 104 -13.00 -10.50 7.61
N TYR A 105 -14.14 -10.76 6.96
CA TYR A 105 -14.38 -10.37 5.57
C TYR A 105 -14.28 -8.84 5.40
N ARG A 106 -14.98 -8.08 6.25
CA ARG A 106 -14.99 -6.60 6.19
C ARG A 106 -13.64 -6.00 6.53
N VAL A 107 -12.92 -6.58 7.50
CA VAL A 107 -11.56 -6.15 7.81
C VAL A 107 -10.61 -6.45 6.65
N SER A 108 -10.65 -7.66 6.08
CA SER A 108 -9.79 -8.04 4.95
C SER A 108 -9.99 -7.15 3.72
N THR A 109 -11.24 -6.85 3.33
CA THR A 109 -11.49 -5.94 2.21
C THR A 109 -11.02 -4.52 2.50
N ALA A 110 -11.21 -4.01 3.73
CA ALA A 110 -10.68 -2.71 4.13
C ALA A 110 -9.15 -2.68 4.14
N VAL A 111 -8.50 -3.77 4.53
CA VAL A 111 -7.04 -3.93 4.44
C VAL A 111 -6.60 -3.84 2.99
N LEU A 112 -7.15 -4.64 2.07
CA LEU A 112 -6.81 -4.55 0.64
C LEU A 112 -6.98 -3.12 0.10
N ALA A 113 -8.10 -2.47 0.39
CA ALA A 113 -8.39 -1.12 -0.08
C ALA A 113 -7.45 -0.05 0.51
N SER A 114 -6.92 -0.27 1.73
CA SER A 114 -5.99 0.67 2.38
C SER A 114 -4.60 0.66 1.75
N HIS A 115 -4.21 -0.42 1.04
CA HIS A 115 -2.91 -0.54 0.38
C HIS A 115 -2.84 0.20 -0.97
N LYS A 116 -3.98 0.72 -1.45
CA LYS A 116 -4.07 1.45 -2.71
C LYS A 116 -3.34 2.78 -2.65
N ALA A 117 -2.64 3.11 -3.73
CA ALA A 117 -2.17 4.47 -3.94
C ALA A 117 -3.34 5.43 -4.17
N ALA A 118 -3.28 6.61 -3.56
CA ALA A 118 -4.31 7.63 -3.71
C ALA A 118 -4.26 8.34 -5.09
N ASP A 119 -3.08 8.41 -5.68
CA ASP A 119 -2.78 9.17 -6.91
C ASP A 119 -2.42 8.29 -8.12
N CYS A 120 -2.27 6.97 -7.93
CA CYS A 120 -1.99 6.01 -8.99
C CYS A 120 -3.01 4.86 -8.98
N PRO A 121 -4.16 5.01 -9.67
CA PRO A 121 -5.17 3.96 -9.74
C PRO A 121 -4.59 2.62 -10.22
N GLY A 122 -4.92 1.54 -9.50
CA GLY A 122 -4.44 0.20 -9.77
C GLY A 122 -3.07 -0.13 -9.19
N ALA A 123 -2.31 0.84 -8.70
CA ALA A 123 -1.08 0.58 -7.95
C ALA A 123 -1.41 0.29 -6.49
N ILE A 124 -1.01 -0.88 -6.00
CA ILE A 124 -1.27 -1.35 -4.63
C ILE A 124 0.00 -2.01 -4.12
N VAL A 125 0.43 -1.60 -2.93
CA VAL A 125 1.64 -2.16 -2.32
C VAL A 125 1.36 -3.50 -1.64
N ALA A 126 2.36 -4.37 -1.53
CA ALA A 126 2.22 -5.68 -0.91
C ALA A 126 1.82 -5.59 0.58
N SER A 127 2.45 -4.68 1.33
CA SER A 127 2.06 -4.38 2.71
C SER A 127 2.47 -2.98 3.16
N LEU A 128 1.64 -2.32 3.97
CA LEU A 128 1.98 -1.09 4.69
C LEU A 128 2.87 -1.37 5.92
N THR A 129 4.00 -2.05 5.72
CA THR A 129 4.92 -2.44 6.80
C THR A 129 6.37 -2.53 6.35
N ILE A 130 7.28 -2.50 7.33
CA ILE A 130 8.69 -2.86 7.19
C ILE A 130 8.93 -4.07 8.11
N PRO A 131 9.05 -5.28 7.55
CA PRO A 131 9.31 -6.49 8.34
C PRO A 131 10.58 -6.35 9.18
N TRP A 132 10.46 -6.66 10.48
CA TRP A 132 11.52 -6.45 11.48
C TRP A 132 12.07 -5.01 11.53
N GLY A 133 11.24 -4.01 11.24
CA GLY A 133 11.64 -2.60 11.19
C GLY A 133 12.35 -2.06 12.45
N PHE A 134 12.13 -2.67 13.62
CA PHE A 134 12.87 -2.35 14.86
C PHE A 134 14.38 -2.65 14.79
N SER A 135 14.80 -3.46 13.82
CA SER A 135 16.19 -3.91 13.60
C SER A 135 16.76 -3.45 12.26
N ARG A 136 15.95 -2.73 11.46
CA ARG A 136 16.37 -2.12 10.19
C ARG A 136 16.78 -0.67 10.47
N GLY A 137 17.80 -0.19 9.74
CA GLY A 137 18.15 1.22 9.74
C GLY A 137 17.20 2.03 8.85
N ASP A 138 17.26 3.35 8.97
CA ASP A 138 16.41 4.28 8.21
C ASP A 138 16.68 4.26 6.68
N ASP A 139 17.74 3.57 6.24
CA ASP A 139 18.15 3.45 4.84
C ASP A 139 17.42 2.33 4.05
N ASP A 140 16.67 1.44 4.73
CA ASP A 140 15.89 0.39 4.07
C ASP A 140 14.56 0.94 3.55
N LEU A 141 14.63 1.56 2.37
CA LEU A 141 13.52 2.31 1.76
C LEU A 141 12.50 1.46 1.02
N GLY A 142 12.70 0.14 0.87
CA GLY A 142 11.87 -0.73 0.03
C GLY A 142 10.78 -1.48 0.80
N GLY A 143 11.14 -2.06 1.95
CA GLY A 143 10.20 -2.79 2.83
C GLY A 143 9.23 -3.67 2.03
N TYR A 144 7.96 -3.69 2.45
CA TYR A 144 6.86 -4.28 1.66
C TYR A 144 5.97 -3.22 0.99
N HIS A 145 6.36 -1.94 1.04
CA HIS A 145 5.62 -0.84 0.42
C HIS A 145 6.02 -0.61 -1.06
N LEU A 146 6.34 -1.70 -1.76
CA LEU A 146 6.49 -1.75 -3.22
C LEU A 146 5.35 -2.57 -3.82
N VAL A 147 5.20 -2.48 -5.14
CA VAL A 147 4.23 -3.24 -5.91
C VAL A 147 4.90 -4.47 -6.50
N TRP A 148 4.43 -5.65 -6.11
CA TRP A 148 4.77 -6.93 -6.75
C TRP A 148 3.65 -7.34 -7.69
N PRO A 149 3.92 -7.64 -8.98
CA PRO A 149 2.92 -8.16 -9.89
C PRO A 149 2.14 -9.36 -9.33
N ARG A 150 2.79 -10.28 -8.61
CA ARG A 150 2.14 -11.42 -7.94
C ARG A 150 1.10 -10.97 -6.93
N ASP A 151 1.52 -10.22 -5.90
CA ASP A 151 0.66 -9.72 -4.82
C ASP A 151 -0.47 -8.82 -5.35
N LEU A 152 -0.18 -8.07 -6.42
CA LEU A 152 -1.14 -7.20 -7.06
C LEU A 152 -2.26 -7.99 -7.77
N VAL A 153 -1.93 -9.10 -8.43
CA VAL A 153 -2.94 -9.99 -9.03
C VAL A 153 -3.74 -10.74 -7.97
N GLU A 154 -3.12 -11.18 -6.88
CA GLU A 154 -3.85 -11.78 -5.74
C GLU A 154 -4.83 -10.77 -5.13
N THR A 155 -4.40 -9.52 -4.98
CA THR A 155 -5.27 -8.42 -4.52
C THR A 155 -6.44 -8.18 -5.48
N ALA A 156 -6.19 -8.20 -6.80
CA ALA A 156 -7.25 -8.10 -7.81
C ALA A 156 -8.25 -9.27 -7.70
N GLY A 157 -7.76 -10.48 -7.43
CA GLY A 157 -8.59 -11.65 -7.14
C GLY A 157 -9.48 -11.43 -5.91
N GLY A 158 -8.93 -10.85 -4.84
CA GLY A 158 -9.67 -10.45 -3.64
C GLY A 158 -10.79 -9.44 -3.93
N PHE A 159 -10.51 -8.40 -4.72
CA PHE A 159 -11.53 -7.44 -5.14
C PHE A 159 -12.61 -8.08 -6.03
N LEU A 160 -12.22 -8.92 -7.00
CA LEU A 160 -13.18 -9.66 -7.82
C LEU A 160 -14.09 -10.56 -7.00
N ALA A 161 -13.52 -11.30 -6.04
CA ALA A 161 -14.29 -12.15 -5.13
C ALA A 161 -15.26 -11.33 -4.25
N ALA A 162 -14.89 -10.10 -3.89
CA ALA A 162 -15.76 -9.18 -3.17
C ALA A 162 -16.78 -8.45 -4.08
N GLY A 163 -16.74 -8.65 -5.41
CA GLY A 163 -17.62 -8.01 -6.39
C GLY A 163 -17.16 -6.64 -6.88
N ASP A 164 -15.94 -6.20 -6.55
CA ASP A 164 -15.37 -4.93 -7.00
C ASP A 164 -14.50 -5.11 -8.25
N ALA A 165 -15.14 -5.37 -9.38
CA ALA A 165 -14.45 -5.55 -10.65
C ALA A 165 -13.74 -4.28 -11.15
N ASN A 166 -14.15 -3.09 -10.68
CA ASN A 166 -13.53 -1.83 -11.09
C ASN A 166 -12.10 -1.74 -10.58
N GLU A 167 -11.84 -2.16 -9.35
CA GLU A 167 -10.48 -2.19 -8.79
C GLU A 167 -9.59 -3.19 -9.53
N ALA A 168 -10.11 -4.37 -9.85
CA ALA A 168 -9.36 -5.37 -10.64
C ALA A 168 -9.05 -4.89 -12.07
N LEU A 169 -9.97 -4.16 -12.71
CA LEU A 169 -9.72 -3.52 -14.00
C LEU A 169 -8.66 -2.41 -13.90
N ALA A 170 -8.68 -1.60 -12.84
CA ALA A 170 -7.67 -0.58 -12.60
C ALA A 170 -6.28 -1.21 -12.40
N ILE A 171 -6.19 -2.30 -11.64
CA ILE A 171 -4.97 -3.10 -11.47
C ILE A 171 -4.46 -3.62 -12.81
N LEU A 172 -5.33 -4.21 -13.64
CA LEU A 172 -4.94 -4.71 -14.96
C LEU A 172 -4.40 -3.58 -15.86
N ASP A 173 -5.02 -2.39 -15.83
CA ASP A 173 -4.50 -1.24 -16.59
C ASP A 173 -3.17 -0.71 -16.03
N TYR A 174 -2.97 -0.73 -14.72
CA TYR A 174 -1.66 -0.43 -14.11
C TYR A 174 -0.60 -1.40 -14.62
N LEU A 175 -0.83 -2.72 -14.52
CA LEU A 175 0.07 -3.76 -15.04
C LEU A 175 0.39 -3.55 -16.52
N ARG A 176 -0.61 -3.18 -17.33
CA ARG A 176 -0.41 -2.84 -18.74
C ARG A 176 0.50 -1.64 -18.96
N ARG A 177 0.45 -0.63 -18.09
CA ARG A 177 1.29 0.58 -18.19
C ARG A 177 2.74 0.31 -17.80
N VAL A 178 2.98 -0.60 -16.85
CA VAL A 178 4.31 -0.89 -16.31
C VAL A 178 5.00 -2.11 -16.94
N GLN A 179 4.34 -2.78 -17.89
CA GLN A 179 4.97 -3.86 -18.65
C GLN A 179 6.18 -3.34 -19.43
N GLU A 180 7.31 -4.04 -19.34
CA GLU A 180 8.51 -3.69 -20.07
C GLU A 180 8.37 -3.95 -21.58
N PRO A 181 9.19 -3.28 -22.44
CA PRO A 181 9.22 -3.56 -23.87
C PRO A 181 9.52 -5.03 -24.24
N SER A 182 10.17 -5.77 -23.35
CA SER A 182 10.45 -7.21 -23.48
C SER A 182 9.18 -8.07 -23.37
N GLY A 183 8.11 -7.56 -22.76
CA GLY A 183 6.87 -8.28 -22.47
C GLY A 183 6.77 -8.80 -21.04
N ARG A 184 7.82 -8.66 -20.22
CA ARG A 184 7.83 -9.06 -18.81
C ARG A 184 7.42 -7.93 -17.87
N TRP A 185 7.33 -8.24 -16.59
CA TRP A 185 7.32 -7.26 -15.50
C TRP A 185 8.62 -7.32 -14.70
N PRO A 186 9.06 -6.20 -14.12
CA PRO A 186 10.09 -6.23 -13.09
C PRO A 186 9.59 -6.96 -11.84
N GLN A 187 10.51 -7.54 -11.07
CA GLN A 187 10.23 -8.23 -9.81
C GLN A 187 9.38 -7.39 -8.86
N ASN A 188 9.73 -6.12 -8.69
CA ASN A 188 8.92 -5.18 -7.95
C ASN A 188 9.19 -3.74 -8.37
N LEU A 189 8.24 -2.89 -8.04
CA LEU A 189 8.10 -1.55 -8.58
C LEU A 189 7.74 -0.56 -7.48
N TRP A 190 8.22 0.67 -7.60
CA TRP A 190 7.58 1.80 -6.94
C TRP A 190 6.17 2.04 -7.51
N LEU A 191 5.34 2.79 -6.79
CA LEU A 191 3.97 3.12 -7.23
C LEU A 191 3.91 3.78 -8.63
N ASP A 192 4.97 4.50 -9.01
CA ASP A 192 5.12 5.15 -10.32
C ASP A 192 5.57 4.20 -11.45
N GLY A 193 5.83 2.93 -11.13
CA GLY A 193 6.29 1.91 -12.08
C GLY A 193 7.80 1.86 -12.27
N LYS A 194 8.59 2.61 -11.49
CA LYS A 194 10.05 2.47 -11.53
C LYS A 194 10.47 1.14 -10.90
N PRO A 195 11.27 0.31 -11.60
CA PRO A 195 11.80 -0.94 -11.03
C PRO A 195 12.64 -0.69 -9.78
N TYR A 196 12.54 -1.59 -8.80
CA TYR A 196 13.39 -1.59 -7.62
C TYR A 196 14.37 -2.77 -7.65
N TRP A 197 13.90 -4.01 -7.55
CA TRP A 197 14.72 -5.20 -7.80
C TRP A 197 14.63 -5.69 -9.24
N SER A 198 15.65 -6.45 -9.65
CA SER A 198 15.88 -6.87 -11.04
C SER A 198 15.76 -8.38 -11.26
N GLY A 199 15.29 -9.14 -10.27
CA GLY A 199 15.00 -10.55 -10.40
C GLY A 199 14.02 -10.82 -11.54
N ILE A 200 14.06 -12.06 -12.03
CA ILE A 200 13.20 -12.51 -13.13
C ILE A 200 12.36 -13.66 -12.60
N GLN A 201 11.09 -13.36 -12.35
CA GLN A 201 10.11 -14.29 -11.83
C GLN A 201 9.07 -14.58 -12.92
N MET A 202 8.95 -15.84 -13.33
CA MET A 202 8.12 -16.23 -14.46
C MET A 202 6.63 -16.19 -14.11
N ASP A 203 6.28 -16.50 -12.87
CA ASP A 203 4.93 -16.36 -12.33
C ASP A 203 4.42 -14.91 -12.44
N GLU A 204 5.25 -13.93 -12.11
CA GLU A 204 4.92 -12.50 -12.23
C GLU A 204 4.66 -12.06 -13.68
N CYS A 205 5.18 -12.80 -14.66
CA CYS A 205 4.85 -12.62 -16.07
C CYS A 205 3.54 -13.30 -16.49
N ALA A 206 3.18 -14.39 -15.80
CA ALA A 206 1.99 -15.19 -16.06
C ALA A 206 0.74 -14.64 -15.35
N PHE A 207 0.86 -14.16 -14.11
CA PHE A 207 -0.24 -13.66 -13.30
C PHE A 207 -1.07 -12.56 -13.99
N PRO A 208 -0.49 -11.53 -14.64
CA PRO A 208 -1.26 -10.54 -15.38
C PRO A 208 -2.11 -11.12 -16.52
N VAL A 209 -1.64 -12.21 -17.14
CA VAL A 209 -2.40 -12.95 -18.17
C VAL A 209 -3.58 -13.68 -17.53
N LEU A 210 -3.37 -14.31 -16.37
CA LEU A 210 -4.44 -14.99 -15.61
C LEU A 210 -5.50 -13.99 -15.12
N LEU A 211 -5.10 -12.82 -14.65
CA LEU A 211 -6.02 -11.76 -14.25
C LEU A 211 -6.91 -11.32 -15.44
N ALA A 212 -6.30 -11.13 -16.62
CA ALA A 212 -7.06 -10.79 -17.82
C ALA A 212 -8.05 -11.89 -18.22
N ASP A 213 -7.66 -13.17 -18.12
CA ASP A 213 -8.55 -14.31 -18.38
C ASP A 213 -9.71 -14.36 -17.37
N MET A 214 -9.45 -14.18 -16.07
CA MET A 214 -10.47 -14.12 -15.03
C MET A 214 -11.48 -13.01 -15.29
N LEU A 215 -11.01 -11.79 -15.56
CA LEU A 215 -11.86 -10.64 -15.88
C LEU A 215 -12.69 -10.87 -17.16
N HIS A 216 -12.12 -11.56 -18.16
CA HIS A 216 -12.84 -11.90 -19.38
C HIS A 216 -13.95 -12.92 -19.12
N ARG A 217 -13.66 -14.02 -18.41
CA ARG A 217 -14.63 -15.07 -18.08
C ARG A 217 -15.77 -14.57 -17.21
N LEU A 218 -15.50 -13.62 -16.34
CA LEU A 218 -16.50 -12.95 -15.50
C LEU A 218 -17.27 -11.84 -16.25
N GLY A 219 -16.95 -11.59 -17.51
CA GLY A 219 -17.69 -10.64 -18.35
C GLY A 219 -17.33 -9.17 -18.13
N HIS A 220 -16.22 -8.87 -17.45
CA HIS A 220 -15.77 -7.50 -17.17
C HIS A 220 -14.89 -6.90 -18.28
N LEU A 221 -14.41 -7.72 -19.22
CA LEU A 221 -13.68 -7.25 -20.41
C LEU A 221 -14.56 -7.32 -21.65
N ASP A 222 -15.11 -6.17 -22.04
CA ASP A 222 -15.77 -6.03 -23.34
C ASP A 222 -14.76 -6.16 -24.50
N LYS A 223 -15.27 -6.20 -25.74
CA LYS A 223 -14.43 -6.35 -26.95
C LYS A 223 -13.41 -5.21 -27.11
N LYS A 224 -13.73 -4.00 -26.66
CA LYS A 224 -12.87 -2.83 -26.78
C LYS A 224 -11.74 -2.90 -25.74
N ALA A 225 -12.05 -3.21 -24.50
CA ALA A 225 -11.10 -3.43 -23.42
C ALA A 225 -10.16 -4.60 -23.75
N LEU A 226 -10.70 -5.71 -24.26
CA LEU A 226 -9.88 -6.85 -24.69
C LEU A 226 -8.90 -6.46 -25.80
N LYS A 227 -9.36 -5.69 -26.81
CA LYS A 227 -8.47 -5.18 -27.87
C LYS A 227 -7.39 -4.26 -27.32
N HIS A 228 -7.71 -3.45 -26.33
CA HIS A 228 -6.79 -2.52 -25.67
C HIS A 228 -5.67 -3.24 -24.91
N ILE A 229 -5.99 -4.33 -24.20
CA ILE A 229 -5.00 -5.11 -23.43
C ILE A 229 -4.26 -6.16 -24.27
N MET A 230 -4.74 -6.49 -25.47
CA MET A 230 -4.17 -7.55 -26.32
C MET A 230 -2.67 -7.41 -26.61
N PRO A 231 -2.10 -6.20 -26.85
CA PRO A 231 -0.65 -6.05 -27.00
C PRO A 231 0.13 -6.53 -25.77
N MET A 232 -0.38 -6.24 -24.56
CA MET A 232 0.25 -6.66 -23.31
C MET A 232 0.25 -8.18 -23.17
N LEU A 233 -0.89 -8.82 -23.44
CA LEU A 233 -1.01 -10.28 -23.41
C LEU A 233 -0.07 -10.97 -24.41
N ARG A 234 0.06 -10.41 -25.61
CA ARG A 234 1.00 -10.94 -26.62
C ARG A 234 2.45 -10.77 -26.21
N GLY A 235 2.80 -9.64 -25.59
CA GLY A 235 4.13 -9.40 -25.02
C GLY A 235 4.48 -10.45 -23.98
N ALA A 236 3.59 -10.63 -23.00
CA ALA A 236 3.75 -11.62 -21.92
C ALA A 236 3.88 -13.05 -22.47
N ALA A 237 2.97 -13.46 -23.34
CA ALA A 237 3.01 -14.81 -23.94
C ALA A 237 4.30 -15.04 -24.74
N ARG A 238 4.76 -14.05 -25.51
CA ARG A 238 6.04 -14.14 -26.23
C ARG A 238 7.20 -14.28 -25.26
N TYR A 239 7.22 -13.49 -24.18
CA TYR A 239 8.29 -13.55 -23.19
C TYR A 239 8.34 -14.93 -22.51
N ILE A 240 7.20 -15.43 -22.03
CA ILE A 240 7.08 -16.76 -21.38
C ILE A 240 7.53 -17.87 -22.32
N LEU A 241 7.08 -17.87 -23.58
CA LEU A 241 7.46 -18.90 -24.57
C LEU A 241 8.95 -18.86 -24.94
N THR A 242 9.59 -17.70 -24.85
CA THR A 242 11.00 -17.55 -25.23
C THR A 242 11.96 -17.87 -24.08
N ASN A 243 11.53 -17.65 -22.83
CA ASN A 243 12.42 -17.71 -21.66
C ASN A 243 12.06 -18.82 -20.67
N GLY A 244 10.83 -19.35 -20.69
CA GLY A 244 10.44 -20.51 -19.89
C GLY A 244 10.98 -21.83 -20.44
N PRO A 245 10.80 -22.96 -19.73
CA PRO A 245 9.97 -23.12 -18.53
C PRO A 245 10.73 -22.92 -17.21
N ALA A 246 12.03 -22.62 -17.26
CA ALA A 246 12.77 -22.27 -16.06
C ALA A 246 12.51 -20.81 -15.67
N THR A 247 12.51 -20.52 -14.38
CA THR A 247 12.47 -19.17 -13.82
C THR A 247 13.85 -18.76 -13.29
N GLY A 248 14.11 -17.45 -13.23
CA GLY A 248 15.32 -16.90 -12.62
C GLY A 248 15.25 -16.95 -11.09
N GLU A 249 14.05 -16.81 -10.56
CA GLU A 249 13.70 -16.91 -9.14
C GLU A 249 12.28 -17.50 -9.04
N ASP A 250 12.04 -18.35 -8.05
CA ASP A 250 10.69 -18.79 -7.71
C ASP A 250 9.88 -17.69 -7.00
N ARG A 251 8.62 -17.96 -6.68
CA ARG A 251 7.74 -17.05 -5.92
C ARG A 251 8.28 -16.59 -4.56
N TRP A 252 9.29 -17.27 -4.00
CA TRP A 252 9.95 -16.88 -2.75
C TRP A 252 11.16 -15.98 -3.00
N GLU A 253 11.47 -15.70 -4.27
CA GLU A 253 12.49 -14.77 -4.72
C GLU A 253 13.93 -15.24 -4.47
N GLU A 254 14.14 -16.55 -4.33
CA GLU A 254 15.42 -17.11 -3.85
C GLU A 254 16.09 -18.03 -4.87
N ASP A 255 15.34 -18.94 -5.50
CA ASP A 255 15.92 -20.06 -6.25
C ASP A 255 15.53 -20.09 -7.73
N ALA A 256 16.52 -20.31 -8.60
CA ALA A 256 16.31 -20.49 -10.04
C ALA A 256 15.98 -21.95 -10.39
N GLY A 257 15.24 -22.17 -11.48
CA GLY A 257 15.07 -23.50 -12.07
C GLY A 257 13.63 -23.82 -12.47
N TYR A 258 13.28 -25.11 -12.45
CA TYR A 258 11.92 -25.58 -12.74
C TYR A 258 11.12 -25.64 -11.44
N SER A 259 10.34 -24.60 -11.18
CA SER A 259 9.49 -24.54 -9.99
C SER A 259 8.13 -25.21 -10.25
N PRO A 260 7.67 -26.14 -9.39
CA PRO A 260 6.35 -26.76 -9.53
C PRO A 260 5.20 -25.76 -9.28
N ASP A 261 5.46 -24.65 -8.60
CA ASP A 261 4.47 -23.59 -8.37
C ASP A 261 4.30 -22.68 -9.60
N GLU A 262 5.21 -22.77 -10.58
CA GLU A 262 5.25 -21.92 -11.78
C GLU A 262 5.17 -22.70 -13.10
N SER A 263 5.30 -24.02 -13.03
CA SER A 263 5.20 -24.91 -14.19
C SER A 263 3.98 -25.82 -14.06
N PRO A 264 3.30 -26.14 -15.18
CA PRO A 264 2.26 -27.17 -15.16
C PRO A 264 2.88 -28.49 -14.67
N GLN A 265 2.30 -29.09 -13.63
CA GLN A 265 2.64 -30.47 -13.26
C GLN A 265 2.39 -31.37 -14.47
N LYS A 266 3.42 -32.15 -14.85
CA LYS A 266 3.36 -33.08 -15.98
C LYS A 266 2.36 -34.21 -15.77
#